data_AF-A0AA42LJ60-F1
#
_entry.id   AF-A0AA42LJ60-F1
#
_cell.length_a   1.000
_cell.length_b   1.000
_cell.length_c   1.000
_cell.angle_alpha   90.00
_cell.angle_beta   90.00
_cell.angle_gamma   90.00
#
_symmetry.space_group_name_H-M   'P 1'
#
loop_
_entity.id
_entity.type
_entity.pdbx_description
1 polymer ?
#
loop_
_entity_poly.entity_id
_entity_poly.type
_entity_poly.pdbx_seq_one_letter_code
_entity_poly.pdbx_strand_id
1 'polypeptide(L)' 'MILHELCHLVEHNHSERFYQLLNQVMPDWSKIKNQLDMMANKLIN' A
#
# COMPACT_ATOMS: atom_id res chain seq x y z
N MET A 1 1.67 1.20 -5.05
CA MET A 1 2.68 1.86 -4.17
C MET A 1 3.93 0.99 -4.20
N ILE A 2 5.15 1.52 -4.36
CA ILE A 2 6.35 0.66 -4.48
C ILE A 2 6.54 -0.26 -3.26
N LEU A 3 6.35 0.26 -2.04
CA LEU A 3 6.44 -0.53 -0.80
C LEU A 3 5.44 -1.69 -0.74
N HIS A 4 4.24 -1.53 -1.32
CA HIS A 4 3.26 -2.61 -1.44
C HIS A 4 3.82 -3.76 -2.32
N GLU A 5 4.40 -3.40 -3.46
CA GLU A 5 5.02 -4.39 -4.36
C GLU A 5 6.24 -5.07 -3.73
N LEU A 6 7.03 -4.33 -2.94
CA LEU A 6 8.16 -4.92 -2.21
C LEU A 6 7.69 -5.88 -1.11
N CYS A 7 6.57 -5.59 -0.44
CA CYS A 7 5.98 -6.53 0.52
C CYS A 7 5.57 -7.85 -0.14
N HIS A 8 5.17 -7.81 -1.42
CA HIS A 8 4.84 -9.02 -2.19
C HIS A 8 6.02 -9.97 -2.42
N LEU A 9 7.26 -9.49 -2.31
CA LEU A 9 8.45 -10.35 -2.36
C LEU A 9 8.55 -11.27 -1.13
N VAL A 10 7.93 -10.90 -0.02
CA VAL A 10 7.95 -11.64 1.26
C VAL A 10 6.64 -12.38 1.50
N GLU A 11 5.51 -11.78 1.15
CA GLU A 11 4.16 -12.33 1.32
C GLU A 11 3.32 -12.05 0.07
N HIS A 12 3.05 -13.09 -0.72
CA HIS A 12 2.40 -12.92 -2.03
C HIS A 12 0.93 -12.52 -1.93
N ASN A 13 0.22 -12.95 -0.88
CA ASN A 13 -1.20 -12.67 -0.70
C ASN A 13 -1.41 -11.45 0.22
N HIS A 14 -2.51 -10.72 0.07
CA HIS A 14 -2.91 -9.65 0.99
C HIS A 14 -3.48 -10.21 2.32
N SER A 15 -2.69 -11.03 3.01
CA SER A 15 -3.02 -11.63 4.31
C SER A 15 -2.80 -10.65 5.47
N GLU A 16 -3.20 -11.01 6.69
CA GLU A 16 -2.91 -10.20 7.88
C GLU A 16 -1.40 -9.94 8.04
N ARG A 17 -0.57 -10.96 7.77
CA ARG A 17 0.89 -10.86 7.79
C ARG A 17 1.43 -9.85 6.78
N PHE A 18 0.80 -9.75 5.59
CA PHE A 18 1.14 -8.72 4.60
C PHE A 18 0.91 -7.31 5.17
N TYR A 19 -0.27 -7.07 5.76
CA TYR A 19 -0.58 -5.77 6.32
C TYR A 19 0.26 -5.43 7.56
N GLN A 20 0.63 -6.43 8.37
CA GLN A 20 1.60 -6.25 9.46
C GLN A 20 2.97 -5.83 8.94
N LEU A 21 3.49 -6.48 7.89
CA LEU A 21 4.75 -6.11 7.25
C LEU A 21 4.68 -4.69 6.68
N LEU A 22 3.60 -4.37 5.97
CA LEU A 22 3.39 -3.04 5.40
C LEU A 22 3.30 -1.95 6.49
N ASN A 23 2.61 -2.24 7.61
CA ASN A 23 2.53 -1.34 8.76
C ASN A 23 3.89 -1.14 9.45
N GLN A 24 4.75 -2.16 9.49
CA GLN A 24 6.08 -2.03 10.10
C GLN A 24 6.99 -1.08 9.31
N VAL A 25 6.93 -1.14 7.97
CA VAL A 25 7.78 -0.32 7.09
C VAL A 25 7.16 1.04 6.77
N MET A 26 5.82 1.15 6.81
CA MET A 26 5.07 2.37 6.55
C MET A 26 3.76 2.40 7.36
N PRO A 27 3.80 2.84 8.63
CA PRO A 27 2.62 2.83 9.52
C PRO A 27 1.41 3.60 8.97
N ASP A 28 1.64 4.66 8.20
CA ASP A 28 0.58 5.53 7.63
C ASP A 28 0.21 5.17 6.17
N TRP A 29 0.53 3.95 5.71
CA TRP A 29 0.35 3.57 4.30
C TRP A 29 -1.08 3.74 3.81
N SER A 30 -2.08 3.54 4.66
CA SER A 30 -3.50 3.64 4.30
C SER A 30 -3.87 5.06 3.90
N LYS A 31 -3.38 6.07 4.65
CA LYS A 31 -3.57 7.49 4.34
C LYS A 31 -2.87 7.87 3.04
N ILE A 32 -1.62 7.42 2.86
CA ILE A 32 -0.84 7.67 1.64
C ILE A 32 -1.52 7.04 0.42
N LYS A 33 -2.00 5.79 0.54
CA LYS A 33 -2.75 5.11 -0.50
C LYS A 33 -4.00 5.90 -0.88
N ASN A 34 -4.79 6.32 0.10
CA ASN A 34 -5.99 7.11 -0.16
C ASN A 34 -5.68 8.42 -0.89
N GLN A 35 -4.61 9.12 -0.51
CA GLN A 35 -4.18 10.33 -1.21
C GLN A 35 -3.79 10.06 -2.66
N LEU A 36 -3.02 8.99 -2.92
CA LEU A 36 -2.63 8.59 -4.26
C LEU A 36 -3.84 8.20 -5.11
N ASP A 37 -4.79 7.45 -4.55
CA ASP A 37 -6.03 7.05 -5.22
C ASP A 37 -6.89 8.28 -5.56
N MET A 38 -6.98 9.26 -4.65
CA MET A 38 -7.68 10.53 -4.92
C MET A 38 -7.01 11.34 -6.03
N MET A 39 -5.68 11.39 -6.07
CA MET A 39 -4.94 12.07 -7.13
C MET A 39 -5.15 11.37 -8.48
N ALA A 40 -5.06 10.03 -8.51
CA ALA A 40 -5.30 9.24 -9.71
C ALA A 40 -6.72 9.47 -10.25
N ASN A 41 -7.74 9.43 -9.39
CA ASN A 41 -9.13 9.69 -9.78
C ASN A 41 -9.34 11.10 -10.36
N LYS A 42 -8.59 12.11 -9.90
CA LYS A 42 -8.65 13.47 -10.46
C LYS A 42 -7.97 13.60 -11.82
N LEU A 43 -7.03 12.73 -12.14
CA LEU A 43 -6.30 12.75 -13.41
C LEU A 43 -7.01 11.93 -14.50
N ILE A 44 -7.88 11.00 -14.10
CA ILE A 44 -8.58 10.06 -14.99
C ILE A 44 -10.01 10.54 -15.31
N ASN A 45 -10.55 11.50 -14.56
CA ASN A 45 -11.81 12.21 -14.84
C ASN A 45 -11.56 13.54 -15.55
#